data_AF-A0A4R2GGS0-F1
#
_entry.id   AF-A0A4R2GGS0-F1
#
_cell.length_a   1.000
_cell.length_b   1.000
_cell.length_c   1.000
_cell.angle_alpha   90.00
_cell.angle_beta   90.00
_cell.angle_gamma   90.00
#
_symmetry.space_group_name_H-M   'P 1'
#
loop_
_entity.id
_entity.type
_entity.pdbx_description
1 polymer ?
#
loop_
_entity_poly.entity_id
_entity_poly.type
_entity_poly.pdbx_seq_one_letter_code
_entity_poly.pdbx_strand_id
1 'polypeptide(L)'
;MIRRDFISRLGLFGGLVVAPASLLKGCVKSQSDVADFYTPIREKVKMAMLTTQKQNWEHGMATQAFVEASDEKMMILMAKEAVVRQDSDGRLAVLGVANGITDSATPGEAVLKTSVLLNDPRMKEATDRMLDYFFNGAPKSDEGLIYHSHHGPELWADSMYMAPPFFAYAGHPEEALKQLNGIREKLWDKDKRLYAYRWSDITKQISNPKLWGLANGHAIHGKVKLIEYLPPEYEADRQKLIVAVQDHLEGCLNYMRTDFLFHDSIDNSSTFVETSLSERLAYTIFKGIKQGWLHKDYLETGLKMRDAVYSKVDEFGFVRGILGPPSYSEPGTSTEGQACFLMMEAAFDDLQIS
;
A
#
# COMPACT_ATOMS: atom_id res chain seq x y z
N MET A 1 -34.97 -7.93 31.67
CA MET A 1 -34.67 -8.75 32.86
C MET A 1 -34.95 -10.20 32.43
N ILE A 2 -33.96 -10.96 31.95
CA ILE A 2 -33.19 -12.01 32.66
C ILE A 2 -32.10 -12.44 31.63
N ARG A 3 -30.85 -11.96 31.73
CA ARG A 3 -29.61 -12.65 32.19
C ARG A 3 -29.53 -14.18 32.05
N ARG A 4 -28.42 -14.58 31.38
CA ARG A 4 -27.63 -15.83 31.46
C ARG A 4 -28.08 -17.02 30.61
N ASP A 5 -27.35 -17.28 29.52
CA ASP A 5 -26.26 -18.27 29.49
C ASP A 5 -25.52 -18.21 28.15
N PHE A 6 -24.29 -17.68 28.17
CA PHE A 6 -23.31 -17.88 27.10
C PHE A 6 -21.90 -17.76 27.70
N ILE A 7 -21.52 -18.77 28.48
CA ILE A 7 -20.12 -19.04 28.83
C ILE A 7 -19.87 -20.51 28.51
N SER A 8 -19.30 -20.78 27.33
CA SER A 8 -18.24 -21.78 27.14
C SER A 8 -17.86 -21.83 25.67
N ARG A 9 -16.88 -21.01 25.27
CA ARG A 9 -15.89 -21.26 24.20
C ARG A 9 -14.91 -20.09 24.16
N LEU A 10 -14.29 -19.80 25.30
CA LEU A 10 -13.01 -19.09 25.34
C LEU A 10 -11.92 -20.16 25.11
N GLY A 11 -11.74 -20.50 23.83
CA GLY A 11 -10.58 -21.25 23.38
C GLY A 11 -9.43 -20.29 23.17
N LEU A 12 -8.52 -20.26 24.15
CA LEU A 12 -7.08 -20.02 24.00
C LEU A 12 -6.62 -19.20 22.77
N PHE A 13 -6.82 -17.89 22.80
CA PHE A 13 -5.94 -16.93 22.11
C PHE A 13 -5.40 -15.92 23.13
N GLY A 14 -4.74 -16.47 24.15
CA GLY A 14 -3.84 -15.74 25.04
C GLY A 14 -2.40 -15.80 24.52
N GLY A 15 -2.20 -15.50 23.24
CA GLY A 15 -0.87 -15.13 22.77
C GLY A 15 -0.65 -13.67 23.17
N LEU A 16 0.34 -13.39 24.00
CA LEU A 16 0.82 -12.01 24.12
C LEU A 16 1.12 -11.53 22.70
N VAL A 17 0.37 -10.55 22.21
CA VAL A 17 0.85 -9.69 21.13
C VAL A 17 2.01 -8.91 21.74
N VAL A 18 3.19 -9.53 21.75
CA VAL A 18 4.43 -8.81 21.99
C VAL A 18 4.53 -7.86 20.80
N ALA A 19 4.41 -6.56 21.05
CA ALA A 19 4.51 -5.56 20.00
C ALA A 19 5.79 -5.84 19.19
N PRO A 20 5.72 -6.24 17.89
CA PRO A 20 6.92 -6.44 17.10
C PRO A 20 7.84 -5.24 17.19
N ALA A 21 9.15 -5.48 17.18
CA ALA A 21 10.17 -4.42 17.31
C ALA A 21 10.02 -3.29 16.26
N SER A 22 9.31 -3.55 15.16
CA SER A 22 8.90 -2.57 14.14
C SER A 22 7.87 -1.53 14.66
N LEU A 23 7.02 -1.87 15.62
CA LEU A 23 6.03 -0.95 16.23
C LEU A 23 6.68 0.11 17.12
N LEU A 24 7.90 -0.16 17.61
CA LEU A 24 8.67 0.74 18.48
C LEU A 24 9.81 1.46 17.73
N LYS A 25 10.04 1.12 16.45
CA LYS A 25 11.00 1.82 15.59
C LYS A 25 10.34 3.03 14.96
N GLY A 26 10.44 4.16 15.64
CA GLY A 26 10.17 5.47 15.07
C GLY A 26 10.88 6.53 15.92
N CYS A 27 11.79 7.29 15.33
CA CYS A 27 12.19 8.55 15.93
C CYS A 27 10.92 9.41 15.90
N VAL A 28 10.38 9.79 17.06
CA VAL A 28 9.23 10.70 17.11
C VAL A 28 9.69 12.03 16.52
N LYS A 29 9.35 12.28 15.25
CA LYS A 29 9.58 13.57 14.61
C LYS A 29 8.86 14.62 15.45
N SER A 30 9.56 15.70 15.80
CA SER A 30 8.97 16.79 16.57
C SER A 30 7.85 17.46 15.77
N GLN A 31 6.94 18.19 16.43
CA GLN A 31 5.91 18.94 15.70
C GLN A 31 6.50 19.94 14.69
N SER A 32 7.71 20.46 14.94
CA SER A 32 8.46 21.28 13.97
C SER A 32 8.91 20.47 12.75
N ASP A 33 9.42 19.25 12.94
CA ASP A 33 9.87 18.41 11.82
C ASP A 33 8.71 18.01 10.90
N VAL A 34 7.52 17.80 11.47
CA VAL A 34 6.30 17.52 10.69
C VAL A 34 5.80 18.77 9.97
N ALA A 35 5.93 19.96 10.58
CA ALA A 35 5.57 21.22 9.91
C ALA A 35 6.49 21.51 8.72
N ASP A 36 7.79 21.23 8.86
CA ASP A 36 8.78 21.43 7.80
C ASP A 36 8.56 20.49 6.60
N PHE A 37 7.97 19.32 6.82
CA PHE A 37 7.54 18.44 5.73
C PHE A 37 6.49 19.10 4.82
N TYR A 38 5.54 19.85 5.36
CA TYR A 38 4.44 20.45 4.61
C TYR A 38 4.79 21.80 3.99
N THR A 39 5.69 21.77 3.00
CA THR A 39 5.92 22.93 2.11
C THR A 39 4.60 23.41 1.48
N PRO A 40 4.50 24.66 0.99
CA PRO A 40 3.24 25.21 0.50
C PRO A 40 2.52 24.35 -0.55
N ILE A 41 3.26 23.66 -1.42
CA ILE A 41 2.69 22.76 -2.41
C ILE A 41 2.24 21.41 -1.82
N ARG A 42 3.03 20.83 -0.91
CA ARG A 42 2.68 19.58 -0.21
C ARG A 42 1.44 19.78 0.67
N GLU A 43 1.32 20.95 1.30
CA GLU A 43 0.11 21.30 2.07
C GLU A 43 -1.12 21.40 1.17
N LYS A 44 -1.01 22.01 -0.02
CA LYS A 44 -2.11 22.00 -1.00
C LYS A 44 -2.49 20.58 -1.43
N VAL A 45 -1.51 19.71 -1.71
CA VAL A 45 -1.75 18.30 -2.06
C VAL A 45 -2.45 17.56 -0.92
N LYS A 46 -1.99 17.73 0.32
CA LYS A 46 -2.64 17.19 1.52
C LYS A 46 -4.08 17.69 1.65
N MET A 47 -4.32 18.99 1.50
CA MET A 47 -5.68 19.55 1.58
C MET A 47 -6.59 19.00 0.49
N ALA A 48 -6.12 18.96 -0.76
CA ALA A 48 -6.85 18.35 -1.86
C ALA A 48 -7.18 16.87 -1.55
N MET A 49 -6.20 16.08 -1.09
CA MET A 49 -6.39 14.69 -0.65
C MET A 49 -7.46 14.56 0.44
N LEU A 50 -7.49 15.45 1.43
CA LEU A 50 -8.46 15.37 2.52
C LEU A 50 -9.89 15.68 2.06
N THR A 51 -10.06 16.51 1.04
CA THR A 51 -11.38 16.92 0.52
C THR A 51 -12.06 15.90 -0.41
N THR A 52 -11.33 14.91 -0.94
CA THR A 52 -11.91 13.91 -1.84
C THR A 52 -12.85 12.95 -1.09
N GLN A 53 -13.89 12.47 -1.76
CA GLN A 53 -14.57 11.24 -1.35
C GLN A 53 -13.66 10.06 -1.66
N LYS A 54 -13.66 9.06 -0.78
CA LYS A 54 -12.69 7.96 -0.79
C LYS A 54 -13.41 6.64 -0.85
N GLN A 55 -12.86 5.69 -1.59
CA GLN A 55 -13.12 4.27 -1.35
C GLN A 55 -12.28 3.76 -0.16
N ASN A 56 -12.49 2.52 0.26
CA ASN A 56 -11.81 1.94 1.41
C ASN A 56 -10.27 1.87 1.23
N TRP A 57 -9.77 1.43 0.06
CA TRP A 57 -8.32 1.40 -0.20
C TRP A 57 -7.73 2.81 -0.27
N GLU A 58 -8.44 3.76 -0.89
CA GLU A 58 -8.03 5.16 -0.97
C GLU A 58 -7.88 5.80 0.42
N HIS A 59 -8.79 5.47 1.35
CA HIS A 59 -8.68 5.91 2.75
C HIS A 59 -7.44 5.32 3.43
N GLY A 60 -7.15 4.05 3.20
CA GLY A 60 -5.94 3.42 3.73
C GLY A 60 -4.66 3.99 3.13
N MET A 61 -4.61 4.22 1.82
CA MET A 61 -3.49 4.88 1.13
C MET A 61 -3.23 6.28 1.70
N ALA A 62 -4.28 7.08 1.86
CA ALA A 62 -4.17 8.41 2.49
C ALA A 62 -3.69 8.31 3.94
N THR A 63 -4.13 7.29 4.68
CA THR A 63 -3.64 7.04 6.03
C THR A 63 -2.15 6.70 6.01
N GLN A 64 -1.71 5.89 5.04
CA GLN A 64 -0.30 5.52 4.89
C GLN A 64 0.60 6.71 4.57
N ALA A 65 0.12 7.69 3.80
CA ALA A 65 0.88 8.92 3.57
C ALA A 65 1.27 9.63 4.88
N PHE A 66 0.40 9.59 5.89
CA PHE A 66 0.70 10.15 7.22
C PHE A 66 1.60 9.25 8.06
N VAL A 67 1.57 7.93 7.84
CA VAL A 67 2.55 7.01 8.43
C VAL A 67 3.95 7.31 7.91
N GLU A 68 4.13 7.39 6.59
CA GLU A 68 5.44 7.69 5.97
C GLU A 68 5.93 9.11 6.34
N ALA A 69 5.04 10.11 6.33
CA ALA A 69 5.39 11.48 6.73
C ALA A 69 5.69 11.62 8.25
N SER A 70 5.44 10.58 9.05
CA SER A 70 5.48 10.62 10.51
C SER A 70 4.56 11.70 11.12
N ASP A 71 3.47 12.05 10.43
CA ASP A 71 2.40 12.91 10.97
C ASP A 71 1.47 12.05 11.83
N GLU A 72 1.91 11.75 13.06
CA GLU A 72 1.17 10.88 13.98
C GLU A 72 -0.24 11.39 14.26
N LYS A 73 -0.42 12.71 14.31
CA LYS A 73 -1.73 13.31 14.58
C LYS A 73 -2.70 12.97 13.46
N MET A 74 -2.33 13.20 12.20
CA MET A 74 -3.18 12.89 11.05
C MET A 74 -3.37 11.38 10.89
N MET A 75 -2.32 10.59 11.10
CA MET A 75 -2.40 9.13 11.10
C MET A 75 -3.45 8.63 12.11
N ILE A 76 -3.41 9.10 13.37
CA ILE A 76 -4.37 8.71 14.41
C ILE A 76 -5.81 9.10 14.03
N LEU A 77 -6.00 10.30 13.49
CA LEU A 77 -7.33 10.77 13.06
C LEU A 77 -7.91 9.88 11.96
N MET A 78 -7.11 9.57 10.94
CA MET A 78 -7.54 8.71 9.83
C MET A 78 -7.71 7.24 10.23
N ALA A 79 -6.85 6.72 11.12
CA ALA A 79 -6.99 5.37 11.66
C ALA A 79 -8.30 5.22 12.45
N LYS A 80 -8.66 6.22 13.28
CA LYS A 80 -9.93 6.23 14.00
C LYS A 80 -11.13 6.25 13.05
N GLU A 81 -11.08 7.03 11.98
CA GLU A 81 -12.15 7.03 10.95
C GLU A 81 -12.27 5.68 10.24
N ALA A 82 -11.15 5.00 9.97
CA ALA A 82 -11.18 3.66 9.39
C ALA A 82 -11.92 2.66 10.31
N VAL A 83 -11.76 2.78 11.62
CA VAL A 83 -12.44 1.95 12.63
C VAL A 83 -13.91 2.32 12.79
N VAL A 84 -14.30 3.60 12.67
CA VAL A 84 -15.71 4.03 12.67
C VAL A 84 -16.52 3.30 11.60
N ARG A 85 -15.88 3.00 10.46
CA ARG A 85 -16.47 2.28 9.33
C ARG A 85 -16.00 0.83 9.24
N GLN A 86 -15.66 0.22 10.37
CA GLN A 86 -15.38 -1.22 10.41
C GLN A 86 -16.69 -1.99 10.27
N ASP A 87 -16.80 -2.82 9.24
CA ASP A 87 -17.98 -3.66 9.01
C ASP A 87 -18.06 -4.79 10.05
N SER A 88 -19.22 -5.42 10.14
CA SER A 88 -19.52 -6.55 11.04
C SER A 88 -18.59 -7.75 10.82
N ASP A 89 -18.11 -7.97 9.59
CA ASP A 89 -17.15 -9.03 9.24
C ASP A 89 -15.71 -8.73 9.67
N GLY A 90 -15.41 -7.50 10.11
CA GLY A 90 -14.08 -7.08 10.56
C GLY A 90 -13.33 -6.17 9.59
N ARG A 91 -13.79 -6.01 8.35
CA ARG A 91 -13.13 -5.14 7.35
C ARG A 91 -13.17 -3.67 7.73
N LEU A 92 -12.02 -2.99 7.65
CA LEU A 92 -11.86 -1.57 7.95
C LEU A 92 -12.28 -0.65 6.79
N ALA A 93 -12.67 0.58 7.12
CA ALA A 93 -12.99 1.67 6.19
C ALA A 93 -14.05 1.34 5.12
N VAL A 94 -14.94 0.38 5.39
CA VAL A 94 -15.93 -0.09 4.41
C VAL A 94 -16.99 0.98 4.14
N LEU A 95 -17.12 1.35 2.86
CA LEU A 95 -18.13 2.29 2.37
C LEU A 95 -19.05 1.57 1.38
N GLY A 96 -20.30 1.33 1.79
CA GLY A 96 -21.31 0.71 0.92
C GLY A 96 -20.87 -0.64 0.36
N VAL A 97 -21.02 -0.84 -0.95
CA VAL A 97 -20.57 -2.04 -1.69
C VAL A 97 -19.03 -2.09 -1.79
N ALA A 98 -18.35 -2.24 -0.67
CA ALA A 98 -16.91 -2.49 -0.66
C ALA A 98 -16.63 -3.88 -1.24
N ASN A 99 -16.24 -3.89 -2.51
CA ASN A 99 -16.08 -5.10 -3.30
C ASN A 99 -14.67 -5.70 -3.20
N GLY A 100 -13.68 -4.88 -2.86
CA GLY A 100 -12.30 -5.31 -2.61
C GLY A 100 -12.16 -5.95 -1.23
N ILE A 101 -11.78 -7.22 -1.20
CA ILE A 101 -11.47 -8.00 0.00
C ILE A 101 -10.18 -7.47 0.63
N THR A 102 -9.09 -7.46 -0.14
CA THR A 102 -7.75 -7.09 0.34
C THR A 102 -7.59 -5.59 0.53
N ASP A 103 -8.32 -4.76 -0.22
CA ASP A 103 -8.34 -3.29 -0.13
C ASP A 103 -8.49 -2.77 1.31
N SER A 104 -9.32 -3.46 2.09
CA SER A 104 -9.61 -3.07 3.46
C SER A 104 -8.40 -3.15 4.39
N ALA A 105 -7.34 -3.91 4.04
CA ALA A 105 -6.13 -4.07 4.85
C ALA A 105 -5.24 -2.81 4.87
N THR A 106 -5.38 -1.94 3.89
CA THR A 106 -4.52 -0.74 3.72
C THR A 106 -4.42 0.17 4.95
N PRO A 107 -5.49 0.49 5.71
CA PRO A 107 -5.38 1.24 6.98
C PRO A 107 -4.83 0.43 8.16
N GLY A 108 -4.67 -0.89 8.03
CA GLY A 108 -4.42 -1.81 9.15
C GLY A 108 -3.16 -1.49 9.94
N GLU A 109 -2.09 -1.07 9.27
CA GLU A 109 -0.85 -0.63 9.92
C GLU A 109 -1.09 0.55 10.86
N ALA A 110 -1.77 1.59 10.37
CA ALA A 110 -2.03 2.80 11.15
C ALA A 110 -2.99 2.53 12.31
N VAL A 111 -3.97 1.64 12.14
CA VAL A 111 -4.87 1.20 13.22
C VAL A 111 -4.08 0.48 14.31
N LEU A 112 -3.24 -0.49 13.94
CA LEU A 112 -2.39 -1.21 14.88
C LEU A 112 -1.40 -0.27 15.58
N LYS A 113 -0.72 0.59 14.84
CA LYS A 113 0.20 1.60 15.40
C LYS A 113 -0.52 2.54 16.38
N THR A 114 -1.73 2.99 16.04
CA THR A 114 -2.55 3.83 16.94
C THR A 114 -2.94 3.08 18.22
N SER A 115 -3.23 1.77 18.13
CA SER A 115 -3.55 0.97 19.32
C SER A 115 -2.39 0.94 20.32
N VAL A 116 -1.16 0.84 19.83
CA VAL A 116 0.06 0.78 20.64
C VAL A 116 0.38 2.16 21.22
N LEU A 117 0.39 3.21 20.38
CA LEU A 117 0.71 4.57 20.78
C LEU A 117 -0.22 5.11 21.87
N LEU A 118 -1.51 4.78 21.77
CA LEU A 118 -2.53 5.27 22.69
C LEU A 118 -2.92 4.27 23.78
N ASN A 119 -2.41 3.03 23.71
CA ASN A 119 -2.91 1.90 24.50
C ASN A 119 -4.45 1.79 24.42
N ASP A 120 -5.04 2.00 23.22
CA ASP A 120 -6.50 2.03 23.01
C ASP A 120 -7.02 0.61 22.68
N PRO A 121 -7.77 -0.04 23.59
CA PRO A 121 -8.25 -1.40 23.39
C PRO A 121 -9.22 -1.53 22.20
N ARG A 122 -9.94 -0.46 21.82
CA ARG A 122 -10.85 -0.50 20.66
C ARG A 122 -10.08 -0.57 19.36
N MET A 123 -8.95 0.14 19.26
CA MET A 123 -8.09 0.07 18.08
C MET A 123 -7.45 -1.31 17.98
N LYS A 124 -7.04 -1.90 19.11
CA LYS A 124 -6.51 -3.27 19.14
C LYS A 124 -7.58 -4.27 18.70
N GLU A 125 -8.79 -4.20 19.25
CA GLU A 125 -9.91 -5.05 18.86
C GLU A 125 -10.21 -4.92 17.36
N ALA A 126 -10.18 -3.70 16.82
CA ALA A 126 -10.36 -3.48 15.40
C ALA A 126 -9.27 -4.18 14.56
N THR A 127 -8.00 -4.11 14.97
CA THR A 127 -6.92 -4.88 14.31
C THR A 127 -7.15 -6.38 14.40
N ASP A 128 -7.53 -6.91 15.57
CA ASP A 128 -7.74 -8.34 15.77
C ASP A 128 -8.89 -8.86 14.88
N ARG A 129 -10.01 -8.13 14.82
CA ARG A 129 -11.14 -8.45 13.93
C ARG A 129 -10.76 -8.43 12.45
N MET A 130 -9.87 -7.51 12.07
CA MET A 130 -9.39 -7.42 10.70
C MET A 130 -8.52 -8.62 10.32
N LEU A 131 -7.63 -9.04 11.21
CA LEU A 131 -6.81 -10.23 11.00
C LEU A 131 -7.66 -11.50 10.98
N ASP A 132 -8.65 -11.60 11.87
CA ASP A 132 -9.62 -12.72 11.89
C ASP A 132 -10.38 -12.83 10.57
N TYR A 133 -10.86 -11.69 10.03
CA TYR A 133 -11.45 -11.65 8.70
C TYR A 133 -10.51 -12.26 7.65
N PHE A 134 -9.26 -11.79 7.55
CA PHE A 134 -8.35 -12.29 6.52
C PHE A 134 -7.96 -13.75 6.71
N PHE A 135 -7.79 -14.22 7.94
CA PHE A 135 -7.32 -15.58 8.19
C PHE A 135 -8.44 -16.61 8.15
N ASN A 136 -9.65 -16.24 8.55
CA ASN A 136 -10.76 -17.18 8.73
C ASN A 136 -12.00 -16.88 7.86
N GLY A 137 -12.25 -15.60 7.52
CA GLY A 137 -13.48 -15.17 6.84
C GLY A 137 -13.34 -14.89 5.34
N ALA A 138 -12.18 -14.42 4.88
CA ALA A 138 -11.97 -13.99 3.51
C ALA A 138 -12.00 -15.19 2.54
N PRO A 139 -12.65 -15.06 1.37
CA PRO A 139 -12.56 -16.05 0.29
C PRO A 139 -11.12 -16.27 -0.19
N LYS A 140 -10.73 -17.54 -0.37
CA LYS A 140 -9.38 -17.95 -0.76
C LYS A 140 -9.38 -19.09 -1.76
N SER A 141 -8.26 -19.27 -2.45
CA SER A 141 -7.97 -20.48 -3.23
C SER A 141 -7.66 -21.68 -2.33
N ASP A 142 -7.60 -22.87 -2.94
CA ASP A 142 -7.16 -24.09 -2.26
C ASP A 142 -5.71 -23.99 -1.73
N GLU A 143 -4.88 -23.16 -2.37
CA GLU A 143 -3.52 -22.81 -1.91
C GLU A 143 -3.55 -21.79 -0.74
N GLY A 144 -4.74 -21.33 -0.36
CA GLY A 144 -4.97 -20.35 0.69
C GLY A 144 -4.59 -18.93 0.29
N LEU A 145 -4.58 -18.58 -0.99
CA LEU A 145 -4.35 -17.21 -1.48
C LEU A 145 -5.66 -16.41 -1.44
N ILE A 146 -5.63 -15.22 -0.85
CA ILE A 146 -6.81 -14.38 -0.65
C ILE A 146 -7.19 -13.73 -1.98
N TYR A 147 -8.46 -13.91 -2.38
CA TYR A 147 -8.97 -13.24 -3.58
C TYR A 147 -9.09 -11.74 -3.36
N HIS A 148 -8.93 -10.97 -4.43
CA HIS A 148 -9.05 -9.52 -4.36
C HIS A 148 -10.51 -9.07 -4.34
N SER A 149 -11.42 -9.78 -5.02
CA SER A 149 -12.81 -9.33 -5.25
C SER A 149 -13.85 -10.35 -4.78
N HIS A 150 -14.97 -9.84 -4.26
CA HIS A 150 -16.17 -10.66 -3.98
C HIS A 150 -16.93 -11.11 -5.24
N HIS A 151 -16.62 -10.56 -6.41
CA HIS A 151 -17.33 -10.85 -7.67
C HIS A 151 -16.80 -12.10 -8.39
N GLY A 152 -15.65 -12.61 -7.98
CA GLY A 152 -15.06 -13.79 -8.59
C GLY A 152 -13.74 -14.15 -7.90
N PRO A 153 -13.37 -15.43 -7.92
CA PRO A 153 -12.13 -15.90 -7.29
C PRO A 153 -10.93 -15.49 -8.15
N GLU A 154 -10.53 -14.22 -8.03
CA GLU A 154 -9.43 -13.63 -8.78
C GLU A 154 -8.32 -13.12 -7.85
N LEU A 155 -7.08 -13.31 -8.30
CA LEU A 155 -5.90 -12.67 -7.74
C LEU A 155 -5.55 -11.46 -8.60
N TRP A 156 -5.36 -10.30 -7.97
CA TRP A 156 -5.02 -9.05 -8.63
C TRP A 156 -3.64 -8.61 -8.14
N ALA A 157 -2.82 -8.01 -9.02
CA ALA A 157 -1.49 -7.53 -8.65
C ALA A 157 -1.55 -6.45 -7.55
N ASP A 158 -2.63 -5.67 -7.48
CA ASP A 158 -2.92 -4.65 -6.48
C ASP A 158 -2.85 -5.22 -5.05
N SER A 159 -3.34 -6.45 -4.86
CA SER A 159 -3.31 -7.16 -3.56
C SER A 159 -1.92 -7.28 -2.96
N MET A 160 -0.85 -7.22 -3.76
CA MET A 160 0.53 -7.27 -3.28
C MET A 160 0.89 -6.07 -2.38
N TYR A 161 0.23 -4.92 -2.58
CA TYR A 161 0.32 -3.78 -1.66
C TYR A 161 -0.71 -3.85 -0.55
N MET A 162 -1.96 -4.21 -0.88
CA MET A 162 -3.07 -3.98 0.04
C MET A 162 -2.92 -4.75 1.36
N ALA A 163 -2.59 -6.04 1.31
CA ALA A 163 -2.62 -6.93 2.46
C ALA A 163 -1.25 -7.40 2.99
N PRO A 164 -0.29 -7.89 2.16
CA PRO A 164 0.96 -8.47 2.66
C PRO A 164 1.77 -7.55 3.58
N PRO A 165 1.96 -6.25 3.29
CA PRO A 165 2.67 -5.35 4.20
C PRO A 165 2.02 -5.29 5.59
N PHE A 166 0.69 -5.19 5.65
CA PHE A 166 -0.04 -5.18 6.92
C PHE A 166 0.15 -6.49 7.70
N PHE A 167 0.10 -7.64 7.04
CA PHE A 167 0.33 -8.94 7.70
C PHE A 167 1.72 -9.01 8.32
N ALA A 168 2.76 -8.63 7.60
CA ALA A 168 4.12 -8.59 8.16
C ALA A 168 4.22 -7.61 9.34
N TYR A 169 3.64 -6.41 9.19
CA TYR A 169 3.62 -5.41 10.26
C TYR A 169 2.89 -5.89 11.52
N ALA A 170 1.83 -6.68 11.35
CA ALA A 170 1.06 -7.29 12.43
C ALA A 170 1.72 -8.54 13.04
N GLY A 171 2.93 -8.92 12.60
CA GLY A 171 3.66 -10.08 13.13
C GLY A 171 3.35 -11.40 12.43
N HIS A 172 2.83 -11.36 11.20
CA HIS A 172 2.55 -12.53 10.35
C HIS A 172 3.38 -12.53 9.05
N PRO A 173 4.72 -12.53 9.13
CA PRO A 173 5.59 -12.47 7.94
C PRO A 173 5.45 -13.67 7.01
N GLU A 174 5.13 -14.86 7.54
CA GLU A 174 4.92 -16.07 6.73
C GLU A 174 3.70 -15.93 5.80
N GLU A 175 2.59 -15.43 6.33
CA GLU A 175 1.38 -15.20 5.54
C GLU A 175 1.61 -14.06 4.53
N ALA A 176 2.32 -13.00 4.91
CA ALA A 176 2.71 -11.94 4.01
C ALA A 176 3.52 -12.48 2.80
N LEU A 177 4.55 -13.28 3.06
CA LEU A 177 5.39 -13.89 2.02
C LEU A 177 4.59 -14.87 1.16
N LYS A 178 3.73 -15.69 1.77
CA LYS A 178 2.86 -16.62 1.05
C LYS A 178 1.96 -15.90 0.06
N GLN A 179 1.23 -14.88 0.50
CA GLN A 179 0.32 -14.12 -0.36
C GLN A 179 1.09 -13.44 -1.51
N LEU A 180 2.20 -12.79 -1.19
CA LEU A 180 3.00 -12.07 -2.18
C LEU A 180 3.64 -13.02 -3.21
N ASN A 181 4.22 -14.14 -2.77
CA ASN A 181 4.84 -15.12 -3.67
C ASN A 181 3.80 -15.85 -4.53
N GLY A 182 2.63 -16.18 -3.96
CA GLY A 182 1.54 -16.79 -4.71
C GLY A 182 1.04 -15.88 -5.84
N ILE A 183 0.83 -14.59 -5.57
CA ILE A 183 0.47 -13.62 -6.61
C ILE A 183 1.59 -13.52 -7.66
N ARG A 184 2.86 -13.46 -7.24
CA ARG A 184 3.99 -13.43 -8.16
C ARG A 184 4.04 -14.65 -9.07
N GLU A 185 3.83 -15.85 -8.55
CA GLU A 185 3.81 -17.07 -9.34
C GLU A 185 2.77 -17.02 -10.46
N LYS A 186 1.57 -16.48 -10.19
CA LYS A 186 0.47 -16.48 -11.17
C LYS A 186 0.51 -15.29 -12.15
N LEU A 187 1.09 -14.15 -11.77
CA LEU A 187 0.99 -12.89 -12.53
C LEU A 187 2.30 -12.37 -13.12
N TRP A 188 3.46 -12.87 -12.70
CA TRP A 188 4.75 -12.34 -13.16
C TRP A 188 5.06 -12.76 -14.60
N ASP A 189 5.17 -11.78 -15.50
CA ASP A 189 5.76 -11.93 -16.82
C ASP A 189 7.28 -11.79 -16.70
N LYS A 190 7.99 -12.91 -16.81
CA LYS A 190 9.45 -12.98 -16.70
C LYS A 190 10.19 -12.24 -17.81
N ASP A 191 9.61 -12.17 -19.02
CA ASP A 191 10.28 -11.63 -20.20
C ASP A 191 10.19 -10.10 -20.18
N LYS A 192 9.04 -9.57 -19.75
CA LYS A 192 8.82 -8.13 -19.58
C LYS A 192 9.27 -7.62 -18.23
N ARG A 193 9.42 -8.51 -17.24
CA ARG A 193 9.74 -8.19 -15.83
C ARG A 193 8.67 -7.27 -15.22
N LEU A 194 7.40 -7.58 -15.50
CA LEU A 194 6.21 -6.85 -15.08
C LEU A 194 5.12 -7.84 -14.63
N TYR A 195 4.07 -7.35 -13.99
CA TYR A 195 2.90 -8.13 -13.61
C TYR A 195 1.75 -7.92 -14.59
N ALA A 196 1.16 -9.02 -15.05
CA ALA A 196 -0.20 -9.01 -15.56
C ALA A 196 -1.18 -8.58 -14.46
N TYR A 197 -2.29 -7.96 -14.84
CA TYR A 197 -3.19 -7.39 -13.85
C TYR A 197 -3.95 -8.44 -13.04
N ARG A 198 -4.59 -9.44 -13.69
CA ARG A 198 -5.49 -10.39 -13.00
C ARG A 198 -5.36 -11.82 -13.46
N TRP A 199 -5.54 -12.74 -12.51
CA TRP A 199 -5.57 -14.18 -12.71
C TRP A 199 -6.85 -14.75 -12.11
N SER A 200 -7.50 -15.66 -12.83
CA SER A 200 -8.74 -16.30 -12.42
C SER A 200 -8.49 -17.71 -11.92
N ASP A 201 -8.96 -17.99 -10.70
CA ASP A 201 -8.88 -19.31 -10.09
C ASP A 201 -9.87 -20.31 -10.71
N ILE A 202 -10.90 -19.82 -11.44
CA ILE A 202 -11.83 -20.69 -12.17
C ILE A 202 -11.16 -21.26 -13.42
N THR A 203 -10.56 -20.39 -14.23
CA THR A 203 -9.94 -20.80 -15.50
C THR A 203 -8.50 -21.25 -15.34
N LYS A 204 -7.89 -20.98 -14.17
CA LYS A 204 -6.47 -21.18 -13.87
C LYS A 204 -5.55 -20.44 -14.86
N GLN A 205 -5.99 -19.29 -15.35
CA GLN A 205 -5.28 -18.49 -16.37
C GLN A 205 -5.34 -17.00 -16.04
N ILE A 206 -4.43 -16.24 -16.66
CA ILE A 206 -4.48 -14.77 -16.65
C ILE A 206 -5.80 -14.32 -17.29
N SER A 207 -6.68 -13.71 -16.50
CA SER A 207 -7.97 -13.19 -16.94
C SER A 207 -7.86 -11.76 -17.47
N ASN A 208 -6.82 -11.03 -17.08
CA ASN A 208 -6.48 -9.73 -17.64
C ASN A 208 -4.96 -9.57 -17.80
N PRO A 209 -4.43 -9.66 -19.04
CA PRO A 209 -3.00 -9.59 -19.30
C PRO A 209 -2.45 -8.15 -19.37
N LYS A 210 -3.29 -7.12 -19.19
CA LYS A 210 -2.85 -5.71 -19.22
C LYS A 210 -1.71 -5.49 -18.22
N LEU A 211 -0.61 -4.90 -18.68
CA LEU A 211 0.49 -4.45 -17.82
C LEU A 211 0.19 -3.06 -17.30
N TRP A 212 -0.81 -3.01 -16.43
CA TRP A 212 -1.36 -1.77 -15.94
C TRP A 212 -0.39 -1.07 -14.99
N GLY A 213 -0.12 0.21 -15.25
CA GLY A 213 0.83 1.02 -14.49
C GLY A 213 0.50 1.08 -13.00
N LEU A 214 -0.77 1.32 -12.67
CA LEU A 214 -1.21 1.40 -11.28
C LEU A 214 -0.99 0.08 -10.52
N ALA A 215 -1.42 -1.05 -11.10
CA ALA A 215 -1.27 -2.36 -10.48
C ALA A 215 0.21 -2.77 -10.30
N ASN A 216 1.07 -2.47 -11.28
CA ASN A 216 2.52 -2.68 -11.14
C ASN A 216 3.13 -1.74 -10.10
N GLY A 217 2.63 -0.51 -10.02
CA GLY A 217 2.94 0.43 -8.96
C GLY A 217 2.65 -0.14 -7.57
N HIS A 218 1.45 -0.68 -7.36
CA HIS A 218 1.13 -1.40 -6.12
C HIS A 218 2.08 -2.56 -5.86
N ALA A 219 2.31 -3.41 -6.86
CA ALA A 219 3.17 -4.58 -6.69
C ALA A 219 4.60 -4.22 -6.27
N ILE A 220 5.22 -3.17 -6.85
CA ILE A 220 6.56 -2.74 -6.44
C ILE A 220 6.54 -2.08 -5.05
N HIS A 221 5.56 -1.22 -4.79
CA HIS A 221 5.43 -0.53 -3.51
C HIS A 221 5.19 -1.51 -2.36
N GLY A 222 4.34 -2.52 -2.54
CA GLY A 222 4.07 -3.56 -1.54
C GLY A 222 5.31 -4.36 -1.19
N LYS A 223 6.14 -4.71 -2.19
CA LYS A 223 7.43 -5.37 -1.96
C LYS A 223 8.40 -4.50 -1.15
N VAL A 224 8.50 -3.21 -1.46
CA VAL A 224 9.36 -2.27 -0.73
C VAL A 224 8.95 -2.20 0.74
N LYS A 225 7.65 -2.08 1.02
CA LYS A 225 7.15 -2.09 2.40
C LYS A 225 7.41 -3.42 3.11
N LEU A 226 7.23 -4.54 2.43
CA LEU A 226 7.51 -5.84 3.00
C LEU A 226 9.00 -6.01 3.36
N ILE A 227 9.92 -5.48 2.54
CA ILE A 227 11.36 -5.43 2.85
C ILE A 227 11.61 -4.69 4.17
N GLU A 228 10.82 -3.67 4.52
CA GLU A 228 10.99 -2.94 5.78
C GLU A 228 10.43 -3.70 6.99
N TYR A 229 9.35 -4.45 6.80
CA TYR A 229 8.60 -5.08 7.89
C TYR A 229 9.01 -6.53 8.19
N LEU A 230 9.73 -7.19 7.29
CA LEU A 230 10.28 -8.51 7.59
C LEU A 230 11.23 -8.41 8.80
N PRO A 231 11.08 -9.27 9.82
CA PRO A 231 11.98 -9.27 10.97
C PRO A 231 13.33 -9.92 10.60
N PRO A 232 14.40 -9.71 11.40
CA PRO A 232 15.77 -10.11 11.06
C PRO A 232 15.93 -11.60 10.70
N GLU A 233 15.12 -12.49 11.26
CA GLU A 233 15.12 -13.92 10.99
C GLU A 233 14.68 -14.28 9.56
N TYR A 234 14.03 -13.37 8.82
CA TYR A 234 13.66 -13.54 7.40
C TYR A 234 14.65 -12.87 6.44
N GLU A 235 15.92 -12.72 6.83
CA GLU A 235 16.91 -12.02 6.00
C GLU A 235 17.08 -12.65 4.60
N ALA A 236 17.03 -13.98 4.49
CA ALA A 236 17.10 -14.65 3.20
C ALA A 236 15.92 -14.28 2.28
N ASP A 237 14.72 -14.15 2.82
CA ASP A 237 13.54 -13.74 2.05
C ASP A 237 13.57 -12.24 1.73
N ARG A 238 14.12 -11.42 2.64
CA ARG A 238 14.39 -9.99 2.37
C ARG A 238 15.32 -9.83 1.17
N GLN A 239 16.40 -10.61 1.08
CA GLN A 239 17.32 -10.55 -0.06
C GLN A 239 16.65 -10.99 -1.38
N LYS A 240 15.80 -12.04 -1.36
CA LYS A 240 15.01 -12.43 -2.54
C LYS A 240 14.05 -11.31 -2.97
N LEU A 241 13.40 -10.64 -2.02
CA LEU A 241 12.51 -9.51 -2.30
C LEU A 241 13.27 -8.33 -2.91
N ILE A 242 14.45 -7.99 -2.38
CA ILE A 242 15.32 -6.95 -2.94
C ILE A 242 15.62 -7.22 -4.41
N VAL A 243 16.07 -8.44 -4.73
CA VAL A 243 16.32 -8.84 -6.12
C VAL A 243 15.05 -8.73 -6.96
N ALA A 244 13.89 -9.17 -6.45
CA ALA A 244 12.61 -9.07 -7.15
C ALA A 244 12.09 -7.63 -7.30
N VAL A 245 12.51 -6.68 -6.45
CA VAL A 245 12.21 -5.25 -6.58
C VAL A 245 13.11 -4.62 -7.63
N GLN A 246 14.42 -4.88 -7.57
CA GLN A 246 15.38 -4.41 -8.58
C GLN A 246 14.98 -4.92 -9.97
N ASP A 247 14.60 -6.19 -10.08
CA ASP A 247 14.18 -6.81 -11.33
C ASP A 247 12.94 -6.15 -11.93
N HIS A 248 11.97 -5.81 -11.07
CA HIS A 248 10.74 -5.14 -11.45
C HIS A 248 10.95 -3.66 -11.79
N LEU A 249 11.79 -2.96 -11.02
CA LEU A 249 12.15 -1.57 -11.29
C LEU A 249 12.73 -1.42 -12.69
N GLU A 250 13.70 -2.28 -13.05
CA GLU A 250 14.28 -2.31 -14.39
C GLU A 250 13.24 -2.62 -15.48
N GLY A 251 12.33 -3.57 -15.21
CA GLY A 251 11.19 -3.86 -16.09
C GLY A 251 10.36 -2.63 -16.41
N CYS A 252 10.02 -1.83 -15.38
CA CYS A 252 9.33 -0.56 -15.57
C CYS A 252 10.19 0.45 -16.35
N LEU A 253 11.45 0.66 -15.96
CA LEU A 253 12.33 1.68 -16.54
C LEU A 253 12.55 1.50 -18.05
N ASN A 254 12.47 0.27 -18.57
CA ASN A 254 12.54 -0.01 -20.01
C ASN A 254 11.44 0.67 -20.84
N TYR A 255 10.32 1.03 -20.22
CA TYR A 255 9.17 1.69 -20.85
C TYR A 255 9.00 3.15 -20.43
N MET A 256 9.97 3.69 -19.69
CA MET A 256 9.93 5.08 -19.23
C MET A 256 9.96 6.03 -20.42
N ARG A 257 9.04 7.00 -20.42
CA ARG A 257 9.02 8.05 -21.42
C ARG A 257 10.15 9.06 -21.17
N THR A 258 10.44 9.87 -22.18
CA THR A 258 11.46 10.93 -22.09
C THR A 258 11.11 12.04 -21.08
N ASP A 259 9.83 12.16 -20.69
CA ASP A 259 9.33 13.06 -19.66
C ASP A 259 9.27 12.40 -18.27
N PHE A 260 9.89 11.22 -18.09
CA PHE A 260 9.95 10.46 -16.82
C PHE A 260 8.59 10.00 -16.28
N LEU A 261 7.57 10.02 -17.14
CA LEU A 261 6.25 9.46 -16.89
C LEU A 261 6.06 8.14 -17.63
N PHE A 262 4.91 7.49 -17.42
CA PHE A 262 4.57 6.23 -18.06
C PHE A 262 3.24 6.33 -18.78
N HIS A 263 2.98 5.38 -19.66
CA HIS A 263 1.64 5.17 -20.20
C HIS A 263 0.80 4.34 -19.22
N ASP A 264 -0.51 4.55 -19.18
CA ASP A 264 -1.44 3.81 -18.31
C ASP A 264 -1.28 2.29 -18.45
N SER A 265 -1.19 1.79 -19.67
CA SER A 265 -0.60 0.47 -19.92
C SER A 265 0.85 0.67 -20.26
N ILE A 266 1.75 0.14 -19.43
CA ILE A 266 3.19 0.46 -19.43
C ILE A 266 3.80 0.24 -20.82
N ASP A 267 3.42 -0.85 -21.48
CA ASP A 267 3.95 -1.27 -22.78
C ASP A 267 3.13 -0.81 -24.00
N ASN A 268 2.14 0.08 -23.81
CA ASN A 268 1.26 0.53 -24.88
C ASN A 268 1.13 2.06 -24.92
N SER A 269 1.87 2.66 -25.85
CA SER A 269 1.93 4.11 -26.06
C SER A 269 0.66 4.76 -26.61
N SER A 270 -0.34 3.97 -27.02
CA SER A 270 -1.66 4.50 -27.39
C SER A 270 -2.53 4.90 -26.19
N THR A 271 -2.17 4.44 -24.99
CA THR A 271 -2.86 4.84 -23.76
C THR A 271 -2.38 6.21 -23.26
N PHE A 272 -3.17 6.87 -22.42
CA PHE A 272 -2.81 8.19 -21.90
C PHE A 272 -1.56 8.13 -21.00
N VAL A 273 -0.92 9.28 -20.81
CA VAL A 273 0.23 9.40 -19.91
C VAL A 273 -0.24 9.50 -18.47
N GLU A 274 0.22 8.57 -17.65
CA GLU A 274 -0.18 8.33 -16.26
C GLU A 274 0.96 8.70 -15.30
N THR A 275 0.62 9.27 -14.14
CA THR A 275 1.58 9.89 -13.22
C THR A 275 1.92 9.02 -12.02
N SER A 276 0.99 8.19 -11.56
CA SER A 276 1.08 7.49 -10.27
C SER A 276 2.09 6.33 -10.25
N LEU A 277 2.43 5.76 -11.41
CA LEU A 277 3.56 4.83 -11.49
C LEU A 277 4.89 5.55 -11.20
N SER A 278 5.12 6.74 -11.75
CA SER A 278 6.35 7.52 -11.49
C SER A 278 6.48 7.90 -10.02
N GLU A 279 5.38 8.26 -9.35
CA GLU A 279 5.38 8.51 -7.90
C GLU A 279 5.92 7.30 -7.11
N ARG A 280 5.41 6.11 -7.43
CA ARG A 280 5.77 4.87 -6.72
C ARG A 280 7.16 4.35 -7.09
N LEU A 281 7.64 4.60 -8.31
CA LEU A 281 9.02 4.28 -8.69
C LEU A 281 10.01 5.25 -8.05
N ALA A 282 9.72 6.55 -8.01
CA ALA A 282 10.54 7.52 -7.29
C ALA A 282 10.62 7.18 -5.79
N TYR A 283 9.47 6.89 -5.16
CA TYR A 283 9.42 6.36 -3.79
C TYR A 283 10.31 5.13 -3.61
N THR A 284 10.18 4.14 -4.49
CA THR A 284 10.99 2.90 -4.47
C THR A 284 12.48 3.20 -4.56
N ILE A 285 12.88 4.10 -5.46
CA ILE A 285 14.27 4.49 -5.65
C ILE A 285 14.83 5.16 -4.39
N PHE A 286 14.10 6.13 -3.82
CA PHE A 286 14.56 6.86 -2.63
C PHE A 286 14.70 5.94 -1.42
N LYS A 287 13.69 5.09 -1.16
CA LYS A 287 13.74 4.10 -0.07
C LYS A 287 14.89 3.10 -0.29
N GLY A 288 15.09 2.64 -1.52
CA GLY A 288 16.14 1.67 -1.84
C GLY A 288 17.56 2.20 -1.68
N ILE A 289 17.80 3.45 -2.08
CA ILE A 289 19.08 4.10 -1.84
C ILE A 289 19.29 4.33 -0.34
N LYS A 290 18.26 4.82 0.37
CA LYS A 290 18.34 5.06 1.82
C LYS A 290 18.66 3.80 2.61
N GLN A 291 18.06 2.67 2.23
CA GLN A 291 18.29 1.38 2.88
C GLN A 291 19.54 0.65 2.35
N GLY A 292 20.23 1.19 1.36
CA GLY A 292 21.50 0.67 0.85
C GLY A 292 21.39 -0.54 -0.08
N TRP A 293 20.19 -0.92 -0.52
CA TRP A 293 19.99 -2.04 -1.45
C TRP A 293 19.81 -1.60 -2.91
N LEU A 294 19.72 -0.30 -3.19
CA LEU A 294 19.75 0.24 -4.55
C LEU A 294 20.97 1.16 -4.74
N HIS A 295 21.64 1.05 -5.88
CA HIS A 295 22.83 1.85 -6.19
C HIS A 295 22.48 3.34 -6.34
N LYS A 296 23.42 4.24 -6.01
CA LYS A 296 23.18 5.70 -6.08
C LYS A 296 22.98 6.22 -7.50
N ASP A 297 23.37 5.47 -8.53
CA ASP A 297 23.18 5.86 -9.93
C ASP A 297 21.69 6.02 -10.32
N TYR A 298 20.77 5.41 -9.57
CA TYR A 298 19.34 5.60 -9.77
C TYR A 298 18.83 6.96 -9.26
N LEU A 299 19.63 7.70 -8.48
CA LEU A 299 19.20 8.93 -7.83
C LEU A 299 18.73 9.98 -8.84
N GLU A 300 19.49 10.20 -9.92
CA GLU A 300 19.13 11.17 -10.94
C GLU A 300 17.79 10.82 -11.60
N THR A 301 17.55 9.54 -11.88
CA THR A 301 16.27 9.06 -12.41
C THR A 301 15.12 9.32 -11.44
N GLY A 302 15.31 9.01 -10.15
CA GLY A 302 14.29 9.27 -9.11
C GLY A 302 13.98 10.76 -8.96
N LEU A 303 14.99 11.63 -9.00
CA LEU A 303 14.82 13.09 -8.97
C LEU A 303 14.05 13.62 -10.18
N LYS A 304 14.34 13.12 -11.39
CA LYS A 304 13.62 13.54 -12.60
C LYS A 304 12.18 13.04 -12.64
N MET A 305 11.91 11.82 -12.13
CA MET A 305 10.53 11.35 -11.93
C MET A 305 9.78 12.25 -10.95
N ARG A 306 10.42 12.63 -9.84
CA ARG A 306 9.86 13.57 -8.88
C ARG A 306 9.54 14.92 -9.53
N ASP A 307 10.45 15.51 -10.29
CA ASP A 307 10.22 16.77 -11.01
C ASP A 307 9.05 16.65 -12.01
N ALA A 308 8.97 15.52 -12.72
CA ALA A 308 7.87 15.25 -13.64
C ALA A 308 6.51 15.16 -12.92
N VAL A 309 6.46 14.48 -11.76
CA VAL A 309 5.26 14.42 -10.90
C VAL A 309 4.88 15.81 -10.40
N TYR A 310 5.85 16.61 -9.96
CA TYR A 310 5.60 18.00 -9.52
C TYR A 310 4.98 18.86 -10.63
N SER A 311 5.38 18.65 -11.89
CA SER A 311 4.77 19.34 -13.03
C SER A 311 3.29 18.99 -13.27
N LYS A 312 2.77 17.95 -12.60
CA LYS A 312 1.37 17.51 -12.66
C LYS A 312 0.51 18.05 -11.52
N VAL A 313 1.08 18.77 -10.56
CA VAL A 313 0.30 19.41 -9.48
C VAL A 313 -0.29 20.72 -9.99
N ASP A 314 -1.62 20.84 -9.97
CA ASP A 314 -2.29 22.09 -10.35
C ASP A 314 -2.27 23.16 -9.24
N GLU A 315 -2.80 24.33 -9.53
CA GLU A 315 -2.78 25.48 -8.60
C GLU A 315 -3.51 25.22 -7.27
N PHE A 316 -4.46 24.27 -7.25
CA PHE A 316 -5.23 23.86 -6.08
C PHE A 316 -4.60 22.68 -5.33
N GLY A 317 -3.54 22.09 -5.88
CA GLY A 317 -2.85 20.95 -5.29
C GLY A 317 -3.34 19.59 -5.79
N PHE A 318 -4.18 19.51 -6.82
CA PHE A 318 -4.51 18.22 -7.41
C PHE A 318 -3.36 17.72 -8.28
N VAL A 319 -2.81 16.54 -7.97
CA VAL A 319 -1.98 15.79 -8.91
C VAL A 319 -2.89 15.28 -10.03
N ARG A 320 -2.57 15.68 -11.26
CA ARG A 320 -3.33 15.40 -12.48
C ARG A 320 -2.74 14.20 -13.23
N GLY A 321 -3.54 13.62 -14.13
CA GLY A 321 -3.07 12.52 -14.98
C GLY A 321 -2.89 11.22 -14.20
N ILE A 322 -3.77 11.00 -13.21
CA ILE A 322 -3.87 9.78 -12.42
C ILE A 322 -5.25 9.16 -12.64
N LEU A 323 -5.35 7.84 -12.53
CA LEU A 323 -6.66 7.18 -12.60
C LEU A 323 -7.51 7.60 -11.40
N GLY A 324 -8.78 7.90 -11.65
CA GLY A 324 -9.67 8.37 -10.60
C GLY A 324 -11.14 8.06 -10.82
N PRO A 325 -11.98 8.33 -9.81
CA PRO A 325 -13.40 8.06 -9.86
C PRO A 325 -14.12 8.85 -10.97
N PRO A 326 -15.27 8.36 -11.44
CA PRO A 326 -15.97 7.17 -10.94
C PRO A 326 -15.49 5.84 -11.55
N SER A 327 -14.74 5.84 -12.65
CA SER A 327 -14.44 4.62 -13.41
C SER A 327 -13.03 4.06 -13.21
N TYR A 328 -12.08 4.87 -12.76
CA TYR A 328 -10.66 4.50 -12.70
C TYR A 328 -10.13 3.99 -14.05
N SER A 329 -10.62 4.57 -15.16
CA SER A 329 -10.25 4.18 -16.52
C SER A 329 -9.72 5.33 -17.37
N GLU A 330 -9.81 6.57 -16.88
CA GLU A 330 -9.47 7.79 -17.59
C GLU A 330 -8.58 8.69 -16.72
N PRO A 331 -7.79 9.59 -17.33
CA PRO A 331 -6.97 10.54 -16.58
C PRO A 331 -7.83 11.54 -15.81
N GLY A 332 -7.56 11.65 -14.51
CA GLY A 332 -8.27 12.54 -13.60
C GLY A 332 -7.42 12.81 -12.34
N THR A 333 -8.08 12.69 -11.19
CA THR A 333 -7.52 12.88 -9.85
C THR A 333 -8.11 11.83 -8.92
N SER A 334 -7.32 11.30 -7.99
CA SER A 334 -7.77 10.37 -6.95
C SER A 334 -7.08 10.65 -5.63
N THR A 335 -7.67 10.19 -4.54
CA THR A 335 -7.05 10.29 -3.21
C THR A 335 -5.74 9.52 -3.18
N GLU A 336 -5.73 8.38 -3.85
CA GLU A 336 -4.58 7.51 -3.96
C GLU A 336 -3.36 8.18 -4.60
N GLY A 337 -3.52 8.87 -5.75
CA GLY A 337 -2.39 9.59 -6.35
C GLY A 337 -1.86 10.70 -5.44
N GLN A 338 -2.76 11.42 -4.77
CA GLN A 338 -2.34 12.43 -3.79
C GLN A 338 -1.56 11.84 -2.60
N ALA A 339 -1.98 10.67 -2.13
CA ALA A 339 -1.28 9.94 -1.08
C ALA A 339 0.10 9.49 -1.55
N CYS A 340 0.21 8.99 -2.78
CA CYS A 340 1.48 8.55 -3.37
C CYS A 340 2.46 9.69 -3.60
N PHE A 341 1.98 10.87 -3.99
CA PHE A 341 2.79 12.08 -3.99
C PHE A 341 3.41 12.35 -2.61
N LEU A 342 2.59 12.35 -1.54
CA LEU A 342 3.08 12.61 -0.18
C LEU A 342 4.05 11.52 0.32
N MET A 343 3.79 10.25 -0.01
CA MET A 343 4.72 9.16 0.33
C MET A 343 6.05 9.28 -0.40
N MET A 344 6.05 9.62 -1.70
CA MET A 344 7.25 9.90 -2.48
C MET A 344 8.08 11.01 -1.81
N GLU A 345 7.43 12.09 -1.39
CA GLU A 345 8.10 13.21 -0.72
C GLU A 345 8.65 12.83 0.65
N ALA A 346 7.94 12.01 1.43
CA ALA A 346 8.44 11.52 2.70
C ALA A 346 9.71 10.68 2.51
N ALA A 347 9.72 9.79 1.52
CA ALA A 347 10.90 9.00 1.17
C ALA A 347 12.08 9.86 0.68
N PHE A 348 11.79 10.91 -0.09
CA PHE A 348 12.82 11.86 -0.54
C PHE A 348 13.46 12.61 0.63
N ASP A 349 12.67 13.13 1.55
CA ASP A 349 13.17 13.87 2.71
C ASP A 349 14.02 12.96 3.63
N ASP A 350 13.55 11.73 3.89
CA ASP A 350 14.30 10.77 4.69
C ASP A 350 15.67 10.41 4.06
N LEU A 351 15.79 10.46 2.73
CA LEU A 351 17.06 10.30 2.02
C LEU A 351 18.02 11.49 2.25
N GLN A 352 17.51 12.72 2.29
CA GLN A 352 18.33 13.93 2.47
C GLN A 352 18.90 14.09 3.89
N ILE A 353 18.27 13.44 4.88
CA ILE A 353 18.69 13.51 6.28
C ILE A 353 19.85 12.52 6.59
N SER A 354 20.36 11.76 5.60
CA SER A 354 21.49 10.80 5.79
C SER A 354 22.87 11.34 5.46
#